data_AF-A0A2R6IYD8-F1
#
_entry.id   AF-A0A2R6IYD8-F1
#
_cell.length_a   1.000
_cell.length_b   1.000
_cell.length_c   1.000
_cell.angle_alpha   90.00
_cell.angle_beta   90.00
_cell.angle_gamma   90.00
#
_symmetry.space_group_name_H-M   'P 1'
#
loop_
_entity.id
_entity.type
_entity.pdbx_description
1 polymer ?
#
loop_
_entity_poly.entity_id
_entity_poly.type
_entity_poly.pdbx_seq_one_letter_code
_entity_poly.pdbx_strand_id
1 'polypeptide(L)'
;MTRVIHTGDTHLGYRQYHRPERREDFRAAFRQVAVDAADGGVDAVVHAGDLFHDRRPDLGDIMGALSVLRTIDDAGIPFLAVVGNHEAKRSAQWLDLFESLGLATRLGAEPVTVGDTDFYGLDFVPRASREGFDPEFEHGDAAHAALVTHGLFEPFDFGEWDPREILDATDVAFDALLLGDNHDPGTVEIEDVWVTYCGSTERASAAEREDRGYNLVTFDGEVDIRRRNIDTREFVYVDVELAPGEGTQRVRDRVGQHDLAAAVVVVTIEGDGDPVAPADVEEFALEEGALVCRVTDHREFPEETEREVSFADPDEAVRERVRDLGLSEAARDIDETVRAGDVADSNVDEAVQQRVAELVKAGDADTFAAADPVDDSADDADAPDDESAGADPSKAGSADAEVTDDEPTDGDGGETTAPGGASADPLGSEAEPAEADGGETTSGDGHGSEAASGDSDGGETAVSDDDATLEDYL
;
A
#
# COMPACT_ATOMS: atom_id res chain seq x y z
N MET A 1 21.59 22.91 -17.06
CA MET A 1 21.01 21.59 -17.37
C MET A 1 20.65 20.92 -16.06
N THR A 2 19.41 20.50 -15.91
CA THR A 2 18.90 19.74 -14.76
C THR A 2 18.27 18.44 -15.25
N ARG A 3 18.59 17.30 -14.63
CA ARG A 3 18.07 15.99 -15.01
C ARG A 3 17.53 15.27 -13.78
N VAL A 4 16.25 14.92 -13.80
CA VAL A 4 15.56 14.33 -12.65
C VAL A 4 14.87 13.01 -13.01
N ILE A 5 14.68 12.16 -12.01
CA ILE A 5 13.71 11.06 -12.09
C ILE A 5 12.35 11.60 -11.66
N HIS A 6 11.33 11.44 -12.50
CA HIS A 6 9.93 11.62 -12.15
C HIS A 6 9.30 10.25 -11.96
N THR A 7 8.93 9.95 -10.71
CA THR A 7 8.30 8.71 -10.25
C THR A 7 7.08 9.06 -9.40
N GLY A 8 6.27 8.08 -9.05
CA GLY A 8 5.06 8.25 -8.25
C GLY A 8 4.37 6.90 -8.05
N ASP A 9 3.26 6.89 -7.32
CA ASP A 9 2.38 5.71 -7.22
C ASP A 9 3.14 4.43 -6.86
N THR A 10 4.02 4.54 -5.84
CA THR A 10 4.83 3.41 -5.36
C THR A 10 4.06 2.49 -4.44
N HIS A 11 2.98 2.98 -3.81
CA HIS A 11 2.05 2.17 -3.03
C HIS A 11 2.75 1.23 -2.01
N LEU A 12 3.74 1.74 -1.29
CA LEU A 12 4.45 0.96 -0.28
C LEU A 12 3.46 0.43 0.77
N GLY A 13 3.61 -0.86 1.08
CA GLY A 13 2.69 -1.59 1.95
C GLY A 13 1.57 -2.34 1.24
N TYR A 14 1.38 -2.16 -0.06
CA TYR A 14 0.31 -2.83 -0.76
C TYR A 14 0.49 -4.35 -0.83
N ARG A 15 -0.36 -5.08 -0.09
CA ARG A 15 -0.42 -6.55 -0.11
C ARG A 15 -1.40 -7.03 -1.17
N GLN A 16 -1.07 -6.78 -2.44
CA GLN A 16 -1.90 -7.23 -3.55
C GLN A 16 -2.17 -8.74 -3.47
N TYR A 17 -3.43 -9.14 -3.67
CA TYR A 17 -3.90 -10.52 -3.53
C TYR A 17 -3.65 -11.15 -2.13
N HIS A 18 -3.49 -10.32 -1.11
CA HIS A 18 -3.15 -10.72 0.26
C HIS A 18 -1.82 -11.52 0.35
N ARG A 19 -0.90 -11.30 -0.58
CA ARG A 19 0.42 -11.96 -0.60
C ARG A 19 1.51 -11.05 -0.03
N PRO A 20 2.30 -11.51 0.96
CA PRO A 20 3.44 -10.74 1.45
C PRO A 20 4.53 -10.55 0.39
N GLU A 21 4.67 -11.49 -0.55
CA GLU A 21 5.60 -11.40 -1.68
C GLU A 21 5.27 -10.17 -2.55
N ARG A 22 3.98 -9.93 -2.82
CA ARG A 22 3.54 -8.74 -3.57
C ARG A 22 3.91 -7.45 -2.88
N ARG A 23 3.80 -7.38 -1.54
CA ARG A 23 4.23 -6.21 -0.78
C ARG A 23 5.73 -5.93 -0.90
N GLU A 24 6.57 -6.96 -0.91
CA GLU A 24 8.00 -6.76 -1.15
C GLU A 24 8.28 -6.35 -2.59
N ASP A 25 7.49 -6.79 -3.58
CA ASP A 25 7.67 -6.35 -4.98
C ASP A 25 7.51 -4.83 -5.14
N PHE A 26 6.48 -4.22 -4.54
CA PHE A 26 6.31 -2.75 -4.54
C PHE A 26 7.53 -2.05 -3.94
N ARG A 27 8.06 -2.60 -2.83
CA ARG A 27 9.28 -2.07 -2.20
C ARG A 27 10.51 -2.27 -3.07
N ALA A 28 10.63 -3.41 -3.74
CA ALA A 28 11.75 -3.74 -4.62
C ALA A 28 11.76 -2.84 -5.85
N ALA A 29 10.59 -2.55 -6.44
CA ALA A 29 10.43 -1.61 -7.54
C ALA A 29 10.90 -0.20 -7.14
N PHE A 30 10.45 0.32 -5.99
CA PHE A 30 10.91 1.63 -5.52
C PHE A 30 12.42 1.63 -5.17
N ARG A 31 12.94 0.53 -4.64
CA ARG A 31 14.39 0.37 -4.39
C ARG A 31 15.18 0.41 -5.70
N GLN A 32 14.66 -0.16 -6.78
CA GLN A 32 15.30 -0.09 -8.10
C GLN A 32 15.38 1.37 -8.58
N VAL A 33 14.33 2.17 -8.39
CA VAL A 33 14.37 3.62 -8.70
C VAL A 33 15.49 4.32 -7.94
N ALA A 34 15.68 4.01 -6.65
CA ALA A 34 16.75 4.61 -5.85
C ALA A 34 18.15 4.19 -6.32
N VAL A 35 18.34 2.92 -6.71
CA VAL A 35 19.60 2.44 -7.29
C VAL A 35 19.86 3.12 -8.63
N ASP A 36 18.86 3.20 -9.49
CA ASP A 36 18.96 3.85 -10.80
C ASP A 36 19.22 5.36 -10.66
N ALA A 37 18.72 6.01 -9.61
CA ALA A 37 19.04 7.40 -9.29
C ALA A 37 20.53 7.56 -8.95
N ALA A 38 21.03 6.74 -8.02
CA ALA A 38 22.42 6.76 -7.57
C ALA A 38 23.40 6.45 -8.70
N ASP A 39 23.09 5.47 -9.56
CA ASP A 39 23.93 5.09 -10.70
C ASP A 39 23.77 6.03 -11.91
N GLY A 40 22.59 6.64 -12.04
CA GLY A 40 22.19 7.41 -13.23
C GLY A 40 22.70 8.85 -13.27
N GLY A 41 23.27 9.35 -12.17
CA GLY A 41 23.77 10.73 -12.04
C GLY A 41 22.67 11.76 -12.31
N VAL A 42 21.52 11.59 -11.65
CA VAL A 42 20.41 12.55 -11.69
C VAL A 42 20.57 13.58 -10.56
N ASP A 43 20.05 14.78 -10.78
CA ASP A 43 20.15 15.91 -9.86
C ASP A 43 19.07 15.87 -8.76
N ALA A 44 17.97 15.14 -8.99
CA ALA A 44 16.93 14.89 -8.00
C ALA A 44 16.07 13.66 -8.34
N VAL A 45 15.41 13.12 -7.33
CA VAL A 45 14.25 12.24 -7.50
C VAL A 45 13.00 13.02 -7.11
N VAL A 46 12.04 13.10 -8.03
CA VAL A 46 10.75 13.79 -7.88
C VAL A 46 9.63 12.76 -7.79
N HIS A 47 8.95 12.69 -6.65
CA HIS A 47 7.88 11.75 -6.37
C HIS A 47 6.50 12.43 -6.38
N ALA A 48 5.68 12.10 -7.38
CA ALA A 48 4.40 12.74 -7.64
C ALA A 48 3.24 12.20 -6.77
N GLY A 49 3.50 11.92 -5.49
CA GLY A 49 2.49 11.40 -4.54
C GLY A 49 2.27 9.89 -4.57
N ASP A 50 1.49 9.41 -3.59
CA ASP A 50 1.18 8.01 -3.31
C ASP A 50 2.43 7.16 -3.03
N LEU A 51 3.26 7.67 -2.12
CA LEU A 51 4.40 6.90 -1.60
C LEU A 51 3.89 5.64 -0.88
N PHE A 52 2.87 5.78 -0.02
CA PHE A 52 2.21 4.66 0.66
C PHE A 52 0.83 4.34 0.09
N HIS A 53 0.49 3.05 0.13
CA HIS A 53 -0.84 2.58 -0.26
C HIS A 53 -1.94 2.95 0.73
N ASP A 54 -1.61 2.97 2.03
CA ASP A 54 -2.55 3.19 3.11
C ASP A 54 -2.21 4.47 3.88
N ARG A 55 -3.22 5.16 4.41
CA ARG A 55 -3.04 6.30 5.35
C ARG A 55 -2.33 5.90 6.64
N ARG A 56 -2.34 4.61 6.97
CA ARG A 56 -1.76 4.03 8.18
C ARG A 56 -0.83 2.86 7.79
N PRO A 57 0.30 3.14 7.10
CA PRO A 57 1.31 2.14 6.81
C PRO A 57 1.81 1.51 8.12
N ASP A 58 2.17 0.24 8.05
CA ASP A 58 2.73 -0.44 9.22
C ASP A 58 4.21 -0.04 9.42
N LEU A 59 4.78 -0.40 10.58
CA LEU A 59 6.16 -0.05 10.89
C LEU A 59 7.16 -0.60 9.87
N GLY A 60 6.89 -1.77 9.30
CA GLY A 60 7.72 -2.38 8.26
C GLY A 60 7.74 -1.55 6.99
N ASP A 61 6.60 -0.96 6.61
CA ASP A 61 6.51 -0.08 5.43
C ASP A 61 7.27 1.23 5.64
N ILE A 62 7.13 1.83 6.82
CA ILE A 62 7.84 3.07 7.17
C ILE A 62 9.35 2.83 7.18
N MET A 63 9.81 1.76 7.84
CA MET A 63 11.22 1.39 7.84
C MET A 63 11.71 0.98 6.44
N GLY A 64 10.81 0.43 5.63
CA GLY A 64 11.06 0.10 4.23
C GLY A 64 11.35 1.34 3.39
N ALA A 65 10.47 2.34 3.46
CA ALA A 65 10.64 3.64 2.82
C ALA A 65 11.92 4.34 3.32
N LEU A 66 12.13 4.39 4.64
CA LEU A 66 13.32 4.99 5.25
C LEU A 66 14.62 4.40 4.67
N SER A 67 14.67 3.08 4.49
CA SER A 67 15.84 2.40 3.92
C SER A 67 16.09 2.78 2.46
N VAL A 68 15.03 2.98 1.66
CA VAL A 68 15.17 3.37 0.25
C VAL A 68 15.57 4.84 0.17
N LEU A 69 14.93 5.72 0.91
CA LEU A 69 15.27 7.16 0.94
C LEU A 69 16.71 7.40 1.40
N ARG A 70 17.22 6.64 2.36
CA ARG A 70 18.64 6.68 2.74
C ARG A 70 19.58 6.32 1.60
N THR A 71 19.19 5.41 0.71
CA THR A 71 20.02 5.06 -0.46
C THR A 71 20.14 6.26 -1.41
N ILE A 72 19.06 7.03 -1.55
CA ILE A 72 19.03 8.25 -2.36
C ILE A 72 19.86 9.36 -1.68
N ASP A 73 19.68 9.55 -0.38
CA ASP A 73 20.42 10.54 0.44
C ASP A 73 21.93 10.25 0.51
N ASP A 74 22.32 8.98 0.67
CA ASP A 74 23.72 8.54 0.68
C ASP A 74 24.42 8.83 -0.66
N ALA A 75 23.66 8.91 -1.76
CA ALA A 75 24.15 9.32 -3.08
C ALA A 75 24.22 10.85 -3.25
N GLY A 76 23.77 11.63 -2.26
CA GLY A 76 23.72 13.09 -2.30
C GLY A 76 22.62 13.64 -3.21
N ILE A 77 21.58 12.86 -3.49
CA ILE A 77 20.50 13.22 -4.39
C ILE A 77 19.29 13.69 -3.55
N PRO A 78 18.75 14.90 -3.77
CA PRO A 78 17.54 15.35 -3.08
C PRO A 78 16.31 14.54 -3.55
N PHE A 79 15.46 14.17 -2.58
CA PHE A 79 14.16 13.57 -2.82
C PHE A 79 13.06 14.61 -2.60
N LEU A 80 12.43 15.05 -3.69
CA LEU A 80 11.37 16.05 -3.71
C LEU A 80 10.03 15.32 -3.89
N ALA A 81 8.99 15.67 -3.14
CA ALA A 81 7.71 14.97 -3.26
C ALA A 81 6.50 15.84 -2.94
N VAL A 82 5.34 15.42 -3.47
CA VAL A 82 4.01 15.88 -3.05
C VAL A 82 3.23 14.74 -2.39
N VAL A 83 2.11 15.05 -1.75
CA VAL A 83 1.25 14.10 -1.06
C VAL A 83 0.09 13.69 -1.97
N GLY A 84 -0.04 12.38 -2.19
CA GLY A 84 -1.13 11.81 -2.98
C GLY A 84 -2.41 11.57 -2.19
N ASN A 85 -3.44 11.02 -2.86
CA ASN A 85 -4.77 10.82 -2.27
C ASN A 85 -4.83 9.63 -1.28
N HIS A 86 -3.99 8.61 -1.46
CA HIS A 86 -3.96 7.40 -0.63
C HIS A 86 -3.39 7.68 0.76
N GLU A 87 -2.36 8.53 0.84
CA GLU A 87 -1.63 8.80 2.08
C GLU A 87 -2.03 10.12 2.76
N ALA A 88 -2.90 10.90 2.12
CA ALA A 88 -3.39 12.17 2.65
C ALA A 88 -4.05 12.02 4.04
N LYS A 89 -3.57 12.83 4.99
CA LYS A 89 -4.09 12.98 6.35
C LYS A 89 -4.59 14.40 6.61
N ARG A 90 -5.38 14.57 7.68
CA ARG A 90 -5.90 15.87 8.09
C ARG A 90 -4.90 16.75 8.85
N SER A 91 -3.79 16.17 9.34
CA SER A 91 -2.79 16.86 10.13
C SER A 91 -1.41 16.66 9.52
N ALA A 92 -0.52 15.91 10.19
CA ALA A 92 0.81 15.59 9.69
C ALA A 92 0.75 14.46 8.66
N GLN A 93 1.44 14.67 7.55
CA GLN A 93 1.63 13.71 6.47
C GLN A 93 2.80 12.79 6.80
N TRP A 94 2.89 11.64 6.13
CA TRP A 94 4.08 10.79 6.27
C TRP A 94 5.32 11.44 5.66
N LEU A 95 5.13 12.27 4.64
CA LEU A 95 6.22 13.02 4.03
C LEU A 95 6.87 13.99 5.02
N ASP A 96 6.08 14.65 5.88
CA ASP A 96 6.58 15.54 6.94
C ASP A 96 7.51 14.81 7.93
N LEU A 97 7.28 13.51 8.17
CA LEU A 97 8.19 12.70 8.99
C LEU A 97 9.55 12.54 8.31
N PHE A 98 9.59 12.20 7.03
CA PHE A 98 10.85 12.03 6.30
C PHE A 98 11.59 13.36 6.10
N GLU A 99 10.85 14.44 5.92
CA GLU A 99 11.39 15.79 5.91
C GLU A 99 12.05 16.16 7.25
N SER A 100 11.41 15.83 8.39
CA SER A 100 12.02 16.05 9.71
C SER A 100 13.32 15.26 9.94
N LEU A 101 13.51 14.18 9.17
CA LEU A 101 14.73 13.36 9.17
C LEU A 101 15.77 13.83 8.14
N GLY A 102 15.46 14.85 7.34
CA GLY A 102 16.31 15.36 6.27
C GLY A 102 16.38 14.47 5.02
N LEU A 103 15.43 13.53 4.87
CA LEU A 103 15.44 12.53 3.79
C LEU A 103 14.48 12.85 2.63
N ALA A 104 13.67 13.89 2.80
CA ALA A 104 12.71 14.33 1.80
C ALA A 104 12.49 15.84 1.92
N THR A 105 12.00 16.46 0.84
CA THR A 105 11.50 17.83 0.84
C THR A 105 10.10 17.81 0.27
N ARG A 106 9.11 18.30 1.04
CA ARG A 106 7.75 18.42 0.55
C ARG A 106 7.64 19.68 -0.31
N LEU A 107 7.28 19.50 -1.57
CA LEU A 107 7.09 20.60 -2.52
C LEU A 107 5.79 21.34 -2.21
N GLY A 108 5.81 22.65 -2.44
CA GLY A 108 4.65 23.53 -2.22
C GLY A 108 4.64 24.73 -3.15
N ALA A 109 4.04 25.83 -2.70
CA ALA A 109 3.95 27.08 -3.45
C ALA A 109 5.30 27.80 -3.63
N GLU A 110 6.21 27.64 -2.66
CA GLU A 110 7.58 28.14 -2.73
C GLU A 110 8.45 27.14 -3.51
N PRO A 111 9.24 27.61 -4.51
CA PRO A 111 10.03 26.72 -5.34
C PRO A 111 11.23 26.13 -4.59
N VAL A 112 11.55 24.88 -4.91
CA VAL A 112 12.83 24.25 -4.58
C VAL A 112 13.69 24.20 -5.85
N THR A 113 14.77 24.97 -5.87
CA THR A 113 15.68 25.01 -7.03
C THR A 113 16.64 23.84 -7.03
N VAL A 114 16.68 23.09 -8.14
CA VAL A 114 17.68 22.06 -8.42
C VAL A 114 18.33 22.37 -9.77
N GLY A 115 19.65 22.63 -9.74
CA GLY A 115 20.38 23.09 -10.93
C GLY A 115 19.82 24.42 -11.43
N ASP A 116 19.35 24.43 -12.69
CA ASP A 116 18.73 25.59 -13.33
C ASP A 116 17.19 25.45 -13.44
N THR A 117 16.55 24.67 -12.55
CA THR A 117 15.09 24.41 -12.58
C THR A 117 14.46 24.58 -11.20
N ASP A 118 13.35 25.31 -11.14
CA ASP A 118 12.51 25.46 -9.97
C ASP A 118 11.39 24.41 -9.94
N PHE A 119 11.31 23.65 -8.84
CA PHE A 119 10.26 22.65 -8.64
C PHE A 119 9.23 23.14 -7.62
N TYR A 120 7.97 23.09 -8.03
CA TYR A 120 6.80 23.46 -7.24
C TYR A 120 5.97 22.22 -6.93
N GLY A 121 5.14 22.31 -5.89
CA GLY A 121 4.28 21.22 -5.46
C GLY A 121 2.84 21.65 -5.25
N LEU A 122 1.93 20.80 -5.69
CA LEU A 122 0.52 20.86 -5.35
C LEU A 122 0.07 19.45 -4.93
N ASP A 123 -0.15 19.27 -3.63
CA ASP A 123 -0.74 18.04 -3.10
C ASP A 123 -2.12 17.76 -3.70
N PHE A 124 -2.57 16.51 -3.59
CA PHE A 124 -3.86 16.10 -4.12
C PHE A 124 -5.02 17.03 -3.67
N VAL A 125 -5.73 17.58 -4.66
CA VAL A 125 -6.92 18.41 -4.46
C VAL A 125 -8.20 17.58 -4.72
N PRO A 126 -9.02 17.32 -3.68
CA PRO A 126 -10.29 16.61 -3.84
C PRO A 126 -11.24 17.33 -4.81
N ARG A 127 -12.03 16.60 -5.60
CA ARG A 127 -12.97 17.18 -6.58
C ARG A 127 -13.85 18.30 -6.02
N ALA A 128 -14.35 18.12 -4.79
CA ALA A 128 -15.21 19.10 -4.12
C ALA A 128 -14.51 20.44 -3.79
N SER A 129 -13.18 20.48 -3.87
CA SER A 129 -12.34 21.65 -3.57
C SER A 129 -11.75 22.31 -4.83
N ARG A 130 -12.05 21.78 -6.03
CA ARG A 130 -11.52 22.30 -7.30
C ARG A 130 -12.30 23.50 -7.84
N GLU A 131 -13.59 23.61 -7.51
CA GLU A 131 -14.40 24.76 -7.94
C GLU A 131 -13.87 26.06 -7.31
N GLY A 132 -13.40 26.98 -8.15
CA GLY A 132 -12.81 28.24 -7.70
C GLY A 132 -11.44 28.06 -7.02
N PHE A 133 -10.77 26.94 -7.29
CA PHE A 133 -9.40 26.72 -6.85
C PHE A 133 -8.45 27.68 -7.56
N ASP A 134 -7.67 28.41 -6.78
CA ASP A 134 -6.80 29.50 -7.26
C ASP A 134 -5.44 29.37 -6.54
N PRO A 135 -4.53 28.51 -7.05
CA PRO A 135 -3.25 28.27 -6.41
C PRO A 135 -2.29 29.45 -6.66
N GLU A 136 -1.75 29.99 -5.57
CA GLU A 136 -0.72 31.03 -5.64
C GLU A 136 0.66 30.39 -5.54
N PHE A 137 1.53 30.62 -6.53
CA PHE A 137 2.92 30.15 -6.55
C PHE A 137 3.87 31.34 -6.47
N GLU A 138 4.95 31.20 -5.69
CA GLU A 138 5.98 32.24 -5.60
C GLU A 138 6.83 32.26 -6.88
N HIS A 139 7.28 33.44 -7.29
CA HIS A 139 8.12 33.53 -8.48
C HIS A 139 9.54 33.06 -8.17
N GLY A 140 10.00 32.09 -8.94
CA GLY A 140 11.38 31.65 -8.96
C GLY A 140 12.24 32.43 -9.96
N ASP A 141 13.56 32.24 -9.87
CA ASP A 141 14.57 32.90 -10.72
C ASP A 141 15.28 31.91 -11.66
N ALA A 142 14.91 30.62 -11.63
CA ALA A 142 15.54 29.59 -12.45
C ALA A 142 15.18 29.72 -13.94
N ALA A 143 15.94 29.04 -14.79
CA ALA A 143 15.71 29.06 -16.24
C ALA A 143 14.48 28.25 -16.65
N HIS A 144 14.10 27.27 -15.84
CA HIS A 144 12.97 26.38 -16.05
C HIS A 144 12.11 26.27 -14.78
N ALA A 145 10.84 25.96 -14.94
CA ALA A 145 9.91 25.70 -13.84
C ALA A 145 9.08 24.43 -14.09
N ALA A 146 8.92 23.59 -13.07
CA ALA A 146 8.10 22.39 -13.13
C ALA A 146 7.14 22.32 -11.94
N LEU A 147 5.87 22.00 -12.21
CA LEU A 147 4.87 21.74 -11.18
C LEU A 147 4.71 20.23 -10.99
N VAL A 148 4.86 19.78 -9.76
CA VAL A 148 4.59 18.39 -9.36
C VAL A 148 3.21 18.34 -8.71
N THR A 149 2.33 17.47 -9.17
CA THR A 149 1.00 17.33 -8.57
C THR A 149 0.44 15.92 -8.72
N HIS A 150 -0.65 15.65 -8.00
CA HIS A 150 -1.27 14.34 -7.91
C HIS A 150 -2.78 14.45 -8.14
N GLY A 151 -3.28 13.75 -9.15
CA GLY A 151 -4.68 13.76 -9.54
C GLY A 151 -4.89 13.23 -10.96
N LEU A 152 -6.14 12.93 -11.32
CA LEU A 152 -6.54 12.54 -12.68
C LEU A 152 -6.84 13.77 -13.56
N PHE A 153 -6.01 14.01 -14.57
CA PHE A 153 -6.04 15.16 -15.46
C PHE A 153 -6.44 14.78 -16.89
N GLU A 154 -7.19 15.66 -17.53
CA GLU A 154 -7.45 15.59 -18.97
C GLU A 154 -6.17 15.92 -19.77
N PRO A 155 -6.01 15.39 -21.00
CA PRO A 155 -6.91 14.54 -21.77
C PRO A 155 -6.65 13.04 -21.58
N PHE A 156 -5.98 12.63 -20.50
CA PHE A 156 -5.66 11.23 -20.25
C PHE A 156 -6.92 10.43 -19.89
N ASP A 157 -6.83 9.11 -19.99
CA ASP A 157 -7.90 8.22 -19.57
C ASP A 157 -8.23 8.45 -18.09
N PHE A 158 -9.53 8.44 -17.78
CA PHE A 158 -10.09 8.79 -16.47
C PHE A 158 -9.79 10.23 -16.00
N GLY A 159 -9.30 11.10 -16.88
CA GLY A 159 -9.06 12.51 -16.60
C GLY A 159 -10.33 13.25 -16.17
N GLU A 160 -10.20 14.06 -15.12
CA GLU A 160 -11.33 14.74 -14.46
C GLU A 160 -11.07 16.22 -14.16
N TRP A 161 -9.86 16.69 -14.45
CA TRP A 161 -9.44 18.05 -14.22
C TRP A 161 -8.66 18.56 -15.41
N ASP A 162 -9.05 19.71 -15.96
CA ASP A 162 -8.27 20.34 -17.03
C ASP A 162 -7.02 21.00 -16.42
N PRO A 163 -5.80 20.60 -16.81
CA PRO A 163 -4.58 21.24 -16.30
C PRO A 163 -4.52 22.74 -16.59
N ARG A 164 -5.24 23.25 -17.59
CA ARG A 164 -5.34 24.69 -17.87
C ARG A 164 -5.95 25.47 -16.71
N GLU A 165 -6.82 24.87 -15.91
CA GLU A 165 -7.38 25.55 -14.73
C GLU A 165 -6.30 25.94 -13.71
N ILE A 166 -5.20 25.18 -13.65
CA ILE A 166 -4.05 25.49 -12.79
C ILE A 166 -3.11 26.47 -13.50
N LEU A 167 -2.81 26.22 -14.78
CA LEU A 167 -1.89 27.04 -15.57
C LEU A 167 -2.40 28.48 -15.72
N ASP A 168 -3.69 28.67 -15.98
CA ASP A 168 -4.32 29.98 -16.16
C ASP A 168 -4.48 30.77 -14.84
N ALA A 169 -4.42 30.08 -13.70
CA ALA A 169 -4.60 30.70 -12.37
C ALA A 169 -3.32 31.35 -11.83
N THR A 170 -2.17 31.12 -12.45
CA THR A 170 -0.87 31.61 -11.96
C THR A 170 -0.10 32.35 -13.04
N ASP A 171 0.77 33.28 -12.61
CA ASP A 171 1.70 33.99 -13.49
C ASP A 171 3.02 33.22 -13.71
N VAL A 172 3.23 32.08 -13.04
CA VAL A 172 4.41 31.24 -13.21
C VAL A 172 4.30 30.44 -14.52
N ALA A 173 5.25 30.64 -15.42
CA ALA A 173 5.33 29.90 -16.67
C ALA A 173 6.03 28.54 -16.43
N PHE A 174 5.25 27.48 -16.32
CA PHE A 174 5.78 26.12 -16.19
C PHE A 174 6.19 25.54 -17.55
N ASP A 175 7.32 24.86 -17.60
CA ASP A 175 7.75 24.05 -18.76
C ASP A 175 7.18 22.62 -18.68
N ALA A 176 6.89 22.13 -17.48
CA ALA A 176 6.37 20.78 -17.27
C ALA A 176 5.45 20.64 -16.03
N LEU A 177 4.41 19.83 -16.18
CA LEU A 177 3.58 19.27 -15.13
C LEU A 177 3.91 17.77 -14.97
N LEU A 178 4.46 17.43 -13.81
CA LEU A 178 4.85 16.08 -13.41
C LEU A 178 3.76 15.47 -12.53
N LEU A 179 2.95 14.60 -13.12
CA LEU A 179 1.72 14.07 -12.53
C LEU A 179 1.92 12.66 -11.91
N GLY A 180 1.16 12.37 -10.87
CA GLY A 180 0.86 11.02 -10.33
C GLY A 180 -0.65 10.83 -10.12
N ASP A 181 -1.08 9.65 -9.65
CA ASP A 181 -2.47 9.13 -9.49
C ASP A 181 -2.86 8.17 -10.64
N ASN A 182 -2.58 8.54 -11.89
CA ASN A 182 -2.78 7.62 -13.01
C ASN A 182 -1.62 6.63 -13.11
N HIS A 183 -1.93 5.35 -12.93
CA HIS A 183 -0.95 4.27 -12.99
C HIS A 183 -0.47 3.96 -14.41
N ASP A 184 -1.20 4.39 -15.43
CA ASP A 184 -0.77 4.28 -16.82
C ASP A 184 0.10 5.48 -17.20
N PRO A 185 1.30 5.25 -17.75
CA PRO A 185 2.17 6.33 -18.16
C PRO A 185 1.59 7.05 -19.38
N GLY A 186 1.83 8.36 -19.45
CA GLY A 186 1.35 9.16 -20.56
C GLY A 186 2.06 10.50 -20.63
N THR A 187 2.20 11.04 -21.84
CA THR A 187 2.80 12.35 -22.07
C THR A 187 2.04 13.06 -23.18
N VAL A 188 1.63 14.30 -22.91
CA VAL A 188 1.02 15.21 -23.89
C VAL A 188 1.62 16.60 -23.71
N GLU A 189 1.40 17.47 -24.69
CA GLU A 189 1.80 18.87 -24.63
C GLU A 189 0.54 19.75 -24.68
N ILE A 190 0.42 20.68 -23.74
CA ILE A 190 -0.70 21.61 -23.62
C ILE A 190 -0.12 23.01 -23.45
N GLU A 191 -0.39 23.90 -24.41
CA GLU A 191 0.05 25.30 -24.36
C GLU A 191 1.57 25.45 -24.17
N ASP A 192 2.33 24.63 -24.90
CA ASP A 192 3.80 24.54 -24.84
C ASP A 192 4.33 24.02 -23.48
N VAL A 193 3.46 23.46 -22.63
CA VAL A 193 3.79 22.82 -21.36
C VAL A 193 3.68 21.30 -21.49
N TRP A 194 4.72 20.58 -21.09
CA TRP A 194 4.66 19.11 -21.05
C TRP A 194 3.83 18.64 -19.86
N VAL A 195 2.82 17.81 -20.10
CA VAL A 195 2.01 17.20 -19.05
C VAL A 195 2.22 15.70 -19.09
N THR A 196 2.75 15.11 -18.01
CA THR A 196 3.15 13.70 -18.04
C THR A 196 2.85 12.94 -16.75
N TYR A 197 2.35 11.72 -16.89
CA TYR A 197 2.28 10.71 -15.84
C TYR A 197 3.50 9.79 -15.90
N CYS A 198 4.08 9.50 -14.74
CA CYS A 198 5.12 8.47 -14.60
C CYS A 198 4.53 7.05 -14.56
N GLY A 199 3.25 6.91 -14.23
CA GLY A 199 2.64 5.62 -13.94
C GLY A 199 3.14 5.00 -12.63
N SER A 200 2.61 3.82 -12.31
CA SER A 200 3.01 3.04 -11.14
C SER A 200 4.38 2.38 -11.31
N THR A 201 5.10 2.21 -10.21
CA THR A 201 6.40 1.49 -10.19
C THR A 201 6.24 -0.04 -10.21
N GLU A 202 5.08 -0.55 -9.80
CA GLU A 202 4.72 -1.97 -9.80
C GLU A 202 3.21 -2.12 -10.07
N ARG A 203 2.78 -3.27 -10.62
CA ARG A 203 1.40 -3.48 -11.06
C ARG A 203 0.44 -3.54 -9.88
N ALA A 204 -0.37 -2.51 -9.70
CA ALA A 204 -1.38 -2.43 -8.63
C ALA A 204 -2.71 -3.10 -9.02
N SER A 205 -2.96 -3.29 -10.32
CA SER A 205 -4.12 -3.99 -10.84
C SER A 205 -3.75 -5.04 -11.88
N ALA A 206 -4.61 -6.06 -12.05
CA ALA A 206 -4.49 -7.01 -13.15
C ALA A 206 -4.68 -6.33 -14.52
N ALA A 207 -5.34 -5.17 -14.58
CA ALA A 207 -5.51 -4.41 -15.82
C ALA A 207 -4.21 -3.77 -16.33
N GLU A 208 -3.22 -3.55 -15.46
CA GLU A 208 -1.95 -2.87 -15.78
C GLU A 208 -0.98 -3.82 -16.53
N ARG A 209 -1.28 -4.12 -17.79
CA ARG A 209 -0.53 -5.11 -18.57
C ARG A 209 0.87 -4.66 -18.95
N GLU A 210 1.04 -3.40 -19.30
CA GLU A 210 2.30 -2.88 -19.85
C GLU A 210 3.41 -2.82 -18.79
N ASP A 211 4.65 -2.65 -19.22
CA ASP A 211 5.80 -2.52 -18.32
C ASP A 211 5.68 -1.29 -17.41
N ARG A 212 6.09 -1.48 -16.16
CA ARG A 212 6.12 -0.43 -15.15
C ARG A 212 7.46 0.30 -15.20
N GLY A 213 7.50 1.51 -14.65
CA GLY A 213 8.65 2.38 -14.87
C GLY A 213 8.51 3.76 -14.29
N TYR A 214 9.48 4.60 -14.62
CA TYR A 214 9.52 6.01 -14.26
C TYR A 214 9.96 6.85 -15.46
N ASN A 215 9.79 8.16 -15.35
CA ASN A 215 10.24 9.10 -16.36
C ASN A 215 11.60 9.69 -15.97
N LEU A 216 12.47 9.87 -16.95
CA LEU A 216 13.70 10.62 -16.85
C LEU A 216 13.49 11.94 -17.59
N VAL A 217 13.43 13.03 -16.85
CA VAL A 217 13.12 14.37 -17.37
C VAL A 217 14.38 15.20 -17.37
N THR A 218 14.69 15.81 -18.51
CA THR A 218 15.87 16.66 -18.67
C THR A 218 15.43 18.05 -19.10
N PHE A 219 15.85 19.06 -18.33
CA PHE A 219 15.68 20.48 -18.61
C PHE A 219 17.00 21.05 -19.12
N ASP A 220 17.11 21.22 -20.44
CA ASP A 220 18.31 21.79 -21.09
C ASP A 220 17.91 22.61 -22.32
N GLY A 221 17.36 23.81 -22.07
CA GLY A 221 16.81 24.67 -23.12
C GLY A 221 15.42 24.22 -23.57
N GLU A 222 15.26 22.95 -23.95
CA GLU A 222 13.98 22.28 -24.13
C GLU A 222 13.82 21.16 -23.08
N VAL A 223 12.59 20.74 -22.83
CA VAL A 223 12.29 19.60 -21.94
C VAL A 223 12.29 18.30 -22.76
N ASP A 224 13.13 17.34 -22.37
CA ASP A 224 13.17 15.99 -22.94
C ASP A 224 12.70 14.98 -21.88
N ILE A 225 11.65 14.22 -22.20
CA ILE A 225 11.06 13.20 -21.32
C ILE A 225 11.30 11.82 -21.94
N ARG A 226 11.93 10.93 -21.18
CA ARG A 226 12.15 9.53 -21.59
C ARG A 226 11.69 8.57 -20.53
N ARG A 227 11.06 7.48 -20.93
CA ARG A 227 10.66 6.41 -20.01
C ARG A 227 11.80 5.42 -19.76
N ARG A 228 11.91 4.94 -18.53
CA ARG A 228 12.75 3.81 -18.11
C ARG A 228 11.87 2.75 -17.48
N ASN A 229 12.10 1.50 -17.86
CA ASN A 229 11.37 0.35 -17.33
C ASN A 229 12.03 -0.13 -16.03
N ILE A 230 11.21 -0.54 -15.08
CA ILE A 230 11.60 -1.22 -13.84
C ILE A 230 11.39 -2.72 -14.05
N ASP A 231 12.30 -3.54 -13.53
CA ASP A 231 12.13 -4.99 -13.53
C ASP A 231 11.13 -5.36 -12.43
N THR A 232 9.95 -5.80 -12.84
CA THR A 232 8.81 -6.06 -11.95
C THR A 232 8.46 -7.53 -11.97
N ARG A 233 7.65 -8.00 -11.00
CA ARG A 233 7.21 -9.40 -11.02
C ARG A 233 6.51 -9.71 -12.35
N GLU A 234 6.80 -10.89 -12.90
CA GLU A 234 6.17 -11.35 -14.12
C GLU A 234 4.66 -11.56 -13.93
N PHE A 235 3.87 -10.91 -14.80
CA PHE A 235 2.44 -11.15 -14.94
C PHE A 235 2.18 -11.89 -16.25
N VAL A 236 1.69 -13.12 -16.14
CA VAL A 236 1.37 -13.97 -17.28
C VAL A 236 -0.11 -13.80 -17.60
N TYR A 237 -0.38 -13.10 -18.69
CA TYR A 237 -1.72 -12.88 -19.21
C TYR A 237 -2.13 -13.98 -20.19
N VAL A 238 -3.19 -14.71 -19.88
CA VAL A 238 -3.70 -15.82 -20.68
C VAL A 238 -5.14 -15.55 -21.07
N ASP A 239 -5.33 -14.90 -22.22
CA ASP A 239 -6.66 -14.68 -22.80
C ASP A 239 -7.06 -15.92 -23.63
N VAL A 240 -8.17 -16.54 -23.28
CA VAL A 240 -8.67 -17.79 -23.86
C VAL A 240 -10.07 -17.59 -24.42
N GLU A 241 -10.20 -17.65 -25.74
CA GLU A 241 -11.49 -17.74 -26.41
C GLU A 241 -11.83 -19.22 -26.62
N LEU A 242 -12.89 -19.71 -25.95
CA LEU A 242 -13.31 -21.10 -26.00
C LEU A 242 -14.37 -21.34 -27.09
N ALA A 243 -14.11 -22.33 -27.95
CA ALA A 243 -15.09 -22.81 -28.92
C ALA A 243 -16.08 -23.81 -28.28
N PRO A 244 -17.25 -24.06 -28.91
CA PRO A 244 -18.20 -25.07 -28.41
C PRO A 244 -17.54 -26.45 -28.23
N GLY A 245 -17.69 -27.04 -27.04
CA GLY A 245 -17.05 -28.30 -26.65
C GLY A 245 -15.62 -28.16 -26.11
N GLU A 246 -15.08 -26.95 -25.99
CA GLU A 246 -13.87 -26.65 -25.24
C GLU A 246 -14.23 -26.13 -23.84
N GLY A 247 -13.58 -26.65 -22.80
CA GLY A 247 -13.82 -26.26 -21.40
C GLY A 247 -12.53 -26.18 -20.60
N THR A 248 -12.57 -26.56 -19.31
CA THR A 248 -11.44 -26.39 -18.37
C THR A 248 -10.11 -26.93 -18.89
N GLN A 249 -10.10 -28.09 -19.57
CA GLN A 249 -8.85 -28.67 -20.08
C GLN A 249 -8.15 -27.76 -21.10
N ARG A 250 -8.92 -27.08 -21.97
CA ARG A 250 -8.38 -26.16 -22.97
C ARG A 250 -7.70 -24.96 -22.31
N VAL A 251 -8.30 -24.44 -21.24
CA VAL A 251 -7.74 -23.34 -20.46
C VAL A 251 -6.45 -23.78 -19.77
N ARG A 252 -6.45 -24.94 -19.10
CA ARG A 252 -5.24 -25.52 -18.48
C ARG A 252 -4.11 -25.75 -19.49
N ASP A 253 -4.43 -26.32 -20.65
CA ASP A 253 -3.46 -26.53 -21.73
C ASP A 253 -2.85 -25.21 -22.20
N ARG A 254 -3.62 -24.11 -22.20
CA ARG A 254 -3.14 -22.78 -22.57
C ARG A 254 -2.26 -22.18 -21.47
N VAL A 255 -2.69 -22.27 -20.21
CA VAL A 255 -1.93 -21.80 -19.05
C VAL A 255 -0.58 -22.52 -18.96
N GLY A 256 -0.55 -23.84 -19.12
CA GLY A 256 0.67 -24.66 -19.05
C GLY A 256 1.66 -24.48 -20.21
N GLN A 257 1.40 -23.59 -21.16
CA GLN A 257 2.36 -23.21 -22.20
C GLN A 257 3.31 -22.08 -21.77
N HIS A 258 3.05 -21.47 -20.61
CA HIS A 258 3.80 -20.35 -20.08
C HIS A 258 4.72 -20.80 -18.92
N ASP A 259 5.76 -20.02 -18.65
CA ASP A 259 6.53 -20.16 -17.41
C ASP A 259 5.74 -19.49 -16.29
N LEU A 260 5.37 -20.26 -15.27
CA LEU A 260 4.54 -19.79 -14.17
C LEU A 260 5.36 -19.55 -12.90
N ALA A 261 6.67 -19.80 -12.91
CA ALA A 261 7.50 -19.81 -11.71
C ALA A 261 7.43 -18.47 -10.95
N ALA A 262 6.76 -18.47 -9.81
CA ALA A 262 6.48 -17.29 -8.97
C ALA A 262 5.75 -16.14 -9.69
N ALA A 263 5.16 -16.38 -10.86
CA ALA A 263 4.43 -15.36 -11.62
C ALA A 263 3.04 -15.10 -11.03
N VAL A 264 2.47 -13.94 -11.36
CA VAL A 264 1.03 -13.70 -11.21
C VAL A 264 0.36 -14.07 -12.52
N VAL A 265 -0.50 -15.09 -12.51
CA VAL A 265 -1.22 -15.56 -13.68
C VAL A 265 -2.61 -14.93 -13.70
N VAL A 266 -2.93 -14.25 -14.81
CA VAL A 266 -4.24 -13.64 -15.03
C VAL A 266 -4.86 -14.30 -16.25
N VAL A 267 -5.90 -15.09 -16.03
CA VAL A 267 -6.62 -15.82 -17.07
C VAL A 267 -7.93 -15.10 -17.35
N THR A 268 -8.18 -14.78 -18.62
CA THR A 268 -9.44 -14.23 -19.10
C THR A 268 -10.10 -15.25 -20.01
N ILE A 269 -11.38 -15.54 -19.79
CA ILE A 269 -12.13 -16.53 -20.59
C ILE A 269 -13.29 -15.84 -21.29
N GLU A 270 -13.38 -16.04 -22.60
CA GLU A 270 -14.44 -15.55 -23.48
C GLU A 270 -14.91 -16.67 -24.44
N GLY A 271 -15.94 -16.41 -25.25
CA GLY A 271 -16.45 -17.33 -26.26
C GLY A 271 -17.68 -18.16 -25.85
N ASP A 272 -17.94 -19.25 -26.57
CA ASP A 272 -19.17 -20.06 -26.47
C ASP A 272 -18.89 -21.50 -25.98
N GLY A 273 -17.74 -21.72 -25.34
CA GLY A 273 -17.33 -23.03 -24.85
C GLY A 273 -18.10 -23.54 -23.62
N ASP A 274 -17.73 -24.72 -23.16
CA ASP A 274 -18.31 -25.36 -21.99
C ASP A 274 -17.97 -24.57 -20.70
N PRO A 275 -18.76 -24.75 -19.61
CA PRO A 275 -18.47 -24.13 -18.32
C PRO A 275 -17.07 -24.51 -17.81
N VAL A 276 -16.37 -23.51 -17.26
CA VAL A 276 -15.05 -23.68 -16.65
C VAL A 276 -15.17 -23.42 -15.15
N ALA A 277 -14.66 -24.32 -14.33
CA ALA A 277 -14.52 -24.07 -12.90
C ALA A 277 -13.23 -23.25 -12.67
N PRO A 278 -13.30 -22.00 -12.15
CA PRO A 278 -12.12 -21.17 -11.91
C PRO A 278 -11.10 -21.86 -10.99
N ALA A 279 -11.59 -22.48 -9.90
CA ALA A 279 -10.75 -23.17 -8.91
C ALA A 279 -9.87 -24.26 -9.54
N ASP A 280 -10.39 -24.99 -10.54
CA ASP A 280 -9.65 -26.04 -11.24
C ASP A 280 -8.45 -25.48 -12.03
N VAL A 281 -8.59 -24.27 -12.58
CA VAL A 281 -7.51 -23.61 -13.34
C VAL A 281 -6.53 -22.96 -12.37
N GLU A 282 -7.03 -22.35 -11.29
CA GLU A 282 -6.20 -21.74 -10.25
C GLU A 282 -5.33 -22.78 -9.53
N GLU A 283 -5.90 -23.92 -9.14
CA GLU A 283 -5.15 -25.02 -8.52
C GLU A 283 -4.05 -25.53 -9.45
N PHE A 284 -4.37 -25.76 -10.72
CA PHE A 284 -3.38 -26.18 -11.71
C PHE A 284 -2.22 -25.18 -11.84
N ALA A 285 -2.52 -23.88 -11.94
CA ALA A 285 -1.48 -22.86 -12.05
C ALA A 285 -0.59 -22.80 -10.80
N LEU A 286 -1.16 -22.97 -9.60
CA LEU A 286 -0.41 -23.01 -8.35
C LEU A 286 0.47 -24.26 -8.26
N GLU A 287 -0.01 -25.43 -8.70
CA GLU A 287 0.78 -26.67 -8.77
C GLU A 287 1.98 -26.53 -9.72
N GLU A 288 1.82 -25.79 -10.82
CA GLU A 288 2.87 -25.48 -11.80
C GLU A 288 3.81 -24.34 -11.35
N GLY A 289 3.58 -23.76 -10.17
CA GLY A 289 4.52 -22.83 -9.51
C GLY A 289 4.12 -21.36 -9.53
N ALA A 290 2.90 -21.00 -9.96
CA ALA A 290 2.39 -19.63 -9.86
C ALA A 290 2.36 -19.15 -8.40
N LEU A 291 2.63 -17.86 -8.19
CA LEU A 291 2.43 -17.22 -6.89
C LEU A 291 0.94 -16.99 -6.61
N VAL A 292 0.24 -16.51 -7.65
CA VAL A 292 -1.21 -16.25 -7.65
C VAL A 292 -1.73 -16.59 -9.03
N CYS A 293 -2.91 -17.20 -9.10
CA CYS A 293 -3.69 -17.29 -10.32
C CYS A 293 -5.05 -16.63 -10.07
N ARG A 294 -5.51 -15.82 -11.01
CA ARG A 294 -6.88 -15.30 -11.06
C ARG A 294 -7.51 -15.63 -12.38
N VAL A 295 -8.73 -16.16 -12.32
CA VAL A 295 -9.51 -16.50 -13.51
C VAL A 295 -10.74 -15.63 -13.55
N THR A 296 -10.91 -14.89 -14.65
CA THR A 296 -12.10 -14.09 -14.92
C THR A 296 -12.80 -14.68 -16.13
N ASP A 297 -14.02 -15.20 -15.93
CA ASP A 297 -14.86 -15.69 -17.02
C ASP A 297 -15.91 -14.63 -17.35
N HIS A 298 -15.81 -14.03 -18.54
CA HIS A 298 -16.73 -12.99 -19.01
C HIS A 298 -17.97 -13.56 -19.72
N ARG A 299 -18.09 -14.88 -19.83
CA ARG A 299 -19.22 -15.53 -20.50
C ARG A 299 -20.44 -15.58 -19.60
N GLU A 300 -21.61 -15.34 -20.19
CA GLU A 300 -22.88 -15.46 -19.50
C GLU A 300 -23.45 -16.87 -19.66
N PHE A 301 -23.67 -17.57 -18.55
CA PHE A 301 -24.35 -18.86 -18.55
C PHE A 301 -25.78 -18.69 -18.03
N PRO A 302 -26.78 -19.36 -18.62
CA PRO A 302 -28.10 -19.43 -18.01
C PRO A 302 -27.96 -20.09 -16.63
N GLU A 303 -28.50 -19.46 -15.59
CA GLU A 303 -28.41 -19.97 -14.21
C GLU A 303 -28.88 -21.43 -14.14
N GLU A 304 -27.94 -22.37 -13.99
CA GLU A 304 -28.28 -23.75 -13.67
C GLU A 304 -28.58 -23.84 -12.17
N THR A 305 -29.87 -23.71 -11.85
CA THR A 305 -30.54 -24.11 -10.59
C THR A 305 -29.89 -23.60 -9.31
N GLU A 306 -30.58 -22.71 -8.59
CA GLU A 306 -30.31 -22.41 -7.18
C GLU A 306 -29.90 -23.69 -6.43
N ARG A 307 -28.62 -23.80 -6.08
CA ARG A 307 -28.21 -24.74 -5.05
C ARG A 307 -28.79 -24.15 -3.78
N GLU A 308 -29.86 -24.74 -3.29
CA GLU A 308 -30.47 -24.39 -2.00
C GLU A 308 -29.46 -24.74 -0.90
N VAL A 309 -28.55 -23.81 -0.62
CA VAL A 309 -27.65 -23.89 0.52
C VAL A 309 -28.49 -23.52 1.74
N SER A 310 -29.00 -24.53 2.44
CA SER A 310 -29.58 -24.34 3.76
C SER A 310 -28.44 -24.05 4.74
N PHE A 311 -28.31 -22.79 5.12
CA PHE A 311 -27.56 -22.43 6.32
C PHE A 311 -28.37 -22.88 7.53
N ALA A 312 -27.72 -23.44 8.55
CA ALA A 312 -28.35 -23.65 9.84
C ALA A 312 -28.88 -22.30 10.36
N ASP A 313 -30.11 -22.28 10.87
CA ASP A 313 -30.76 -21.06 11.34
C ASP A 313 -29.96 -20.46 12.51
N PRO A 314 -29.25 -19.33 12.31
CA PRO A 314 -28.45 -18.73 13.38
C PRO A 314 -29.33 -18.31 14.57
N ASP A 315 -30.62 -18.04 14.35
CA ASP A 315 -31.54 -17.74 15.44
C ASP A 315 -31.85 -18.98 16.28
N GLU A 316 -31.80 -20.19 15.70
CA GLU A 316 -31.95 -21.44 16.44
C GLU A 316 -30.75 -21.71 17.34
N ALA A 317 -29.53 -21.53 16.82
CA ALA A 317 -28.31 -21.66 17.61
C ALA A 317 -28.25 -20.66 18.78
N VAL A 318 -28.73 -19.43 18.57
CA VAL A 318 -28.79 -18.45 19.66
C VAL A 318 -29.92 -18.77 20.65
N ARG A 319 -31.08 -19.24 20.18
CA ARG A 319 -32.18 -19.69 21.06
C ARG A 319 -31.75 -20.84 21.97
N GLU A 320 -30.97 -21.79 21.47
CA GLU A 320 -30.40 -22.87 22.26
C GLU A 320 -29.45 -22.31 23.33
N ARG A 321 -28.52 -21.44 22.94
CA ARG A 321 -27.58 -20.83 23.89
C ARG A 321 -28.27 -19.99 24.97
N VAL A 322 -29.34 -19.26 24.63
CA VAL A 322 -30.12 -18.46 25.58
C VAL A 322 -30.85 -19.33 26.61
N ARG A 323 -31.25 -20.56 26.24
CA ARG A 323 -31.84 -21.52 27.18
C ARG A 323 -30.83 -22.00 28.23
N ASP A 324 -29.58 -22.20 27.83
CA ASP A 324 -28.49 -22.66 28.70
C ASP A 324 -27.98 -21.60 29.69
N LEU A 325 -28.32 -20.32 29.49
CA LEU A 325 -27.84 -19.21 30.32
C LEU A 325 -28.55 -19.11 31.69
N GLY A 326 -29.51 -19.99 32.00
CA GLY A 326 -30.18 -20.00 33.31
C GLY A 326 -30.96 -18.71 33.60
N LEU A 327 -31.44 -18.02 32.55
CA LEU A 327 -32.14 -16.74 32.69
C LEU A 327 -33.40 -16.90 33.56
N SER A 328 -33.72 -15.85 34.33
CA SER A 328 -34.99 -15.78 35.05
C SER A 328 -36.17 -15.73 34.08
N GLU A 329 -37.35 -16.11 34.52
CA GLU A 329 -38.56 -16.05 33.69
C GLU A 329 -38.81 -14.63 33.16
N ALA A 330 -38.59 -13.62 33.99
CA ALA A 330 -38.65 -12.22 33.57
C ALA A 330 -37.62 -11.85 32.49
N ALA A 331 -36.41 -12.42 32.54
CA ALA A 331 -35.35 -12.14 31.57
C ALA A 331 -35.59 -12.83 30.22
N ARG A 332 -36.20 -14.03 30.21
CA ARG A 332 -36.59 -14.72 28.98
C ARG A 332 -37.71 -13.99 28.24
N ASP A 333 -38.72 -13.53 28.96
CA ASP A 333 -39.83 -12.72 28.40
C ASP A 333 -39.31 -11.44 27.73
N ILE A 334 -38.28 -10.80 28.30
CA ILE A 334 -37.68 -9.58 27.74
C ILE A 334 -36.85 -9.89 26.50
N ASP A 335 -35.99 -10.91 26.53
CA ASP A 335 -35.20 -11.31 25.34
C ASP A 335 -36.13 -11.68 24.17
N GLU A 336 -37.21 -12.41 24.44
CA GLU A 336 -38.23 -12.73 23.43
C GLU A 336 -38.88 -11.45 22.86
N THR A 337 -39.27 -10.50 23.71
CA THR A 337 -39.87 -9.23 23.26
C THR A 337 -38.94 -8.42 22.37
N VAL A 338 -37.62 -8.44 22.65
CA VAL A 338 -36.61 -7.71 21.87
C VAL A 338 -36.33 -8.43 20.55
N ARG A 339 -36.29 -9.77 20.55
CA ARG A 339 -35.75 -10.57 19.44
C ARG A 339 -36.82 -11.12 18.48
N ALA A 340 -38.06 -11.33 18.94
CA ALA A 340 -39.15 -11.85 18.12
C ALA A 340 -39.60 -10.89 16.99
N GLY A 341 -39.18 -9.62 17.05
CA GLY A 341 -39.48 -8.62 16.01
C GLY A 341 -40.95 -8.17 15.97
N ASP A 342 -41.78 -8.62 16.91
CA ASP A 342 -43.20 -8.25 17.02
C ASP A 342 -43.41 -6.79 17.43
N VAL A 343 -42.38 -6.14 17.97
CA VAL A 343 -42.35 -4.73 18.36
C VAL A 343 -41.38 -3.99 17.46
N ALA A 344 -41.82 -2.87 16.88
CA ALA A 344 -40.92 -2.01 16.09
C ALA A 344 -39.77 -1.49 16.96
N ASP A 345 -38.54 -1.49 16.43
CA ASP A 345 -37.30 -1.11 17.14
C ASP A 345 -37.41 0.18 17.96
N SER A 346 -38.11 1.19 17.43
CA SER A 346 -38.29 2.49 18.09
C SER A 346 -39.13 2.43 19.38
N ASN A 347 -39.86 1.34 19.60
CA ASN A 347 -40.83 1.18 20.69
C ASN A 347 -40.45 0.03 21.65
N VAL A 348 -39.33 -0.66 21.40
CA VAL A 348 -38.87 -1.80 22.21
C VAL A 348 -38.64 -1.38 23.66
N ASP A 349 -38.00 -0.22 23.89
CA ASP A 349 -37.75 0.31 25.24
C ASP A 349 -39.05 0.51 26.04
N GLU A 350 -40.09 1.08 25.41
CA GLU A 350 -41.38 1.33 26.06
C GLU A 350 -42.12 0.02 26.36
N ALA A 351 -42.07 -0.94 25.44
CA ALA A 351 -42.68 -2.26 25.61
C ALA A 351 -42.02 -3.06 26.73
N VAL A 352 -40.68 -3.08 26.80
CA VAL A 352 -39.92 -3.73 27.88
C VAL A 352 -40.21 -3.07 29.22
N GLN A 353 -40.24 -1.73 29.28
CA GLN A 353 -40.53 -1.01 30.52
C GLN A 353 -41.94 -1.32 31.04
N GLN A 354 -42.93 -1.38 30.14
CA GLN A 354 -44.30 -1.74 30.52
C GLN A 354 -44.36 -3.17 31.04
N ARG A 355 -43.69 -4.12 30.38
CA ARG A 355 -43.67 -5.54 30.77
C ARG A 355 -43.03 -5.75 32.15
N VAL A 356 -41.89 -5.11 32.41
CA VAL A 356 -41.24 -5.15 33.73
C VAL A 356 -42.13 -4.51 34.80
N ALA A 357 -42.77 -3.37 34.51
CA ALA A 357 -43.68 -2.72 35.46
C ALA A 357 -44.90 -3.59 35.80
N GLU A 358 -45.43 -4.36 34.85
CA GLU A 358 -46.51 -5.33 35.07
C GLU A 358 -46.05 -6.49 35.97
N LEU A 359 -44.87 -7.05 35.73
CA LEU A 359 -44.28 -8.12 36.56
C LEU A 359 -44.03 -7.65 38.00
N VAL A 360 -43.47 -6.46 38.18
CA VAL A 360 -43.25 -5.85 39.50
C VAL A 360 -44.58 -5.59 40.23
N LYS A 361 -45.63 -5.19 39.50
CA LYS A 361 -46.96 -4.91 40.05
C LYS A 361 -47.72 -6.19 40.41
N ALA A 362 -47.47 -7.30 39.72
CA ALA A 362 -48.02 -8.62 40.05
C ALA A 362 -47.50 -9.15 41.40
N GLY A 363 -46.36 -8.63 41.88
CA GLY A 363 -45.89 -8.82 43.25
C GLY A 363 -45.23 -10.16 43.52
N ASP A 364 -44.83 -10.88 42.48
CA ASP A 364 -44.12 -12.16 42.58
C ASP A 364 -42.62 -11.93 42.36
N ALA A 365 -41.86 -11.87 43.45
CA ALA A 365 -40.43 -11.56 43.41
C ALA A 365 -39.60 -12.73 42.87
N ASP A 366 -40.16 -13.94 42.86
CA ASP A 366 -39.48 -15.17 42.44
C ASP A 366 -39.29 -15.22 40.90
N THR A 367 -40.08 -14.46 40.13
CA THR A 367 -39.97 -14.36 38.66
C THR A 367 -38.66 -13.72 38.18
N PHE A 368 -37.96 -12.98 39.05
CA PHE A 368 -36.66 -12.36 38.76
C PHE A 368 -35.47 -13.21 39.21
N ALA A 369 -35.70 -14.34 39.89
CA ALA A 369 -34.64 -15.26 40.30
C ALA A 369 -34.13 -16.05 39.09
N ALA A 370 -32.80 -16.20 38.98
CA ALA A 370 -32.18 -17.02 37.95
C ALA A 370 -32.62 -18.49 38.08
N ALA A 371 -32.88 -19.15 36.95
CA ALA A 371 -33.21 -20.57 36.94
C ALA A 371 -31.91 -21.40 36.99
N ASP A 372 -31.93 -22.52 37.71
CA ASP A 372 -30.81 -23.46 37.69
C ASP A 372 -30.59 -24.00 36.26
N PRO A 373 -29.33 -24.07 35.77
CA PRO A 373 -29.05 -24.62 34.44
C PRO A 373 -29.48 -26.08 34.39
N VAL A 374 -30.17 -26.45 33.30
CA VAL A 374 -30.66 -27.82 33.10
C VAL A 374 -29.48 -28.69 32.65
N ASP A 375 -29.16 -29.73 33.42
CA ASP A 375 -28.16 -30.74 33.06
C ASP A 375 -28.89 -31.88 32.32
N ASP A 376 -28.89 -31.86 30.99
CA ASP A 376 -29.51 -32.90 30.18
C ASP A 376 -28.58 -34.13 30.12
N SER A 377 -28.77 -35.03 31.08
CA SER A 377 -28.39 -36.43 30.92
C SER A 377 -29.58 -37.35 31.19
N ALA A 378 -29.96 -38.08 30.12
CA ALA A 378 -30.91 -39.19 30.00
C ALA A 378 -32.37 -38.84 29.66
N ASP A 379 -32.78 -39.12 28.41
CA ASP A 379 -33.65 -40.26 28.11
C ASP A 379 -33.81 -40.42 26.57
N ASP A 380 -33.16 -41.46 26.02
CA ASP A 380 -33.27 -41.86 24.63
C ASP A 380 -34.01 -43.21 24.59
N ALA A 381 -35.32 -43.15 24.34
CA ALA A 381 -36.15 -44.33 24.14
C ALA A 381 -37.38 -43.96 23.30
N ASP A 382 -37.25 -43.98 21.98
CA ASP A 382 -38.11 -44.82 21.13
C ASP A 382 -37.65 -44.74 19.67
N ALA A 383 -37.15 -45.87 19.17
CA ALA A 383 -37.04 -46.15 17.75
C ALA A 383 -38.26 -46.97 17.30
N PRO A 384 -38.76 -46.79 16.07
CA PRO A 384 -39.41 -47.87 15.35
C PRO A 384 -38.45 -48.50 14.34
N ASP A 385 -38.39 -49.82 14.40
CA ASP A 385 -37.73 -50.72 13.45
C ASP A 385 -38.25 -50.56 12.01
N ASP A 386 -37.35 -50.59 11.03
CA ASP A 386 -37.55 -51.40 9.81
C ASP A 386 -36.21 -51.97 9.33
N GLU A 387 -36.13 -53.30 9.27
CA GLU A 387 -34.97 -54.05 8.84
C GLU A 387 -34.98 -54.28 7.32
N SER A 388 -33.83 -54.09 6.67
CA SER A 388 -33.41 -55.01 5.60
C SER A 388 -31.89 -55.08 5.53
N ALA A 389 -31.39 -56.25 5.93
CA ALA A 389 -29.99 -56.65 6.05
C ALA A 389 -29.17 -56.61 4.75
N GLY A 390 -27.84 -56.43 4.89
CA GLY A 390 -26.90 -56.92 3.88
C GLY A 390 -25.46 -56.37 3.86
N ALA A 391 -24.66 -56.71 4.87
CA ALA A 391 -23.20 -56.94 4.83
C ALA A 391 -22.18 -55.78 4.63
N ASP A 392 -21.43 -55.53 5.71
CA ASP A 392 -20.08 -54.93 5.83
C ASP A 392 -18.99 -55.89 5.24
N PRO A 393 -17.75 -55.49 4.88
CA PRO A 393 -16.76 -55.05 5.88
C PRO A 393 -15.80 -53.89 5.48
N SER A 394 -15.65 -52.95 6.42
CA SER A 394 -14.40 -52.59 7.12
C SER A 394 -13.50 -51.40 6.68
N LYS A 395 -13.43 -50.45 7.62
CA LYS A 395 -12.28 -49.73 8.21
C LYS A 395 -11.43 -48.78 7.35
N ALA A 396 -11.43 -47.49 7.71
CA ALA A 396 -10.47 -46.90 8.65
C ALA A 396 -10.76 -45.40 8.85
N GLY A 397 -10.78 -44.93 10.11
CA GLY A 397 -10.79 -43.51 10.47
C GLY A 397 -9.73 -43.25 11.55
N SER A 398 -8.82 -42.31 11.27
CA SER A 398 -7.91 -41.72 12.25
C SER A 398 -8.57 -40.53 12.92
N ALA A 399 -8.19 -40.31 14.18
CA ALA A 399 -8.58 -39.19 15.01
C ALA A 399 -7.87 -37.89 14.58
N ASP A 400 -8.58 -36.78 14.69
CA ASP A 400 -8.02 -35.43 14.64
C ASP A 400 -8.03 -34.78 16.03
N ALA A 401 -7.00 -33.96 16.25
CA ALA A 401 -6.63 -33.35 17.51
C ALA A 401 -7.15 -31.90 17.59
N GLU A 402 -7.57 -31.51 18.79
CA GLU A 402 -7.96 -30.15 19.15
C GLU A 402 -6.74 -29.23 19.33
N VAL A 403 -6.92 -27.97 18.95
CA VAL A 403 -6.02 -26.83 19.16
C VAL A 403 -6.58 -26.00 20.32
N THR A 404 -5.74 -25.63 21.28
CA THR A 404 -6.04 -24.61 22.29
C THR A 404 -4.99 -23.52 22.28
N ASP A 405 -5.48 -22.27 22.25
CA ASP A 405 -4.79 -20.99 22.48
C ASP A 405 -4.25 -20.88 23.91
N ASP A 406 -3.09 -20.23 24.08
CA ASP A 406 -2.71 -19.58 25.35
C ASP A 406 -1.68 -18.45 25.12
N GLU A 407 -1.89 -17.33 25.81
CA GLU A 407 -1.08 -16.09 25.78
C GLU A 407 0.26 -16.25 26.52
N PRO A 408 1.31 -15.45 26.23
CA PRO A 408 2.55 -15.49 26.99
C PRO A 408 2.63 -14.40 28.08
N THR A 409 3.17 -14.79 29.23
CA THR A 409 3.66 -13.91 30.30
C THR A 409 5.19 -13.93 30.36
N ASP A 410 5.77 -12.78 30.71
CA ASP A 410 7.20 -12.51 30.89
C ASP A 410 7.91 -13.37 31.96
N GLY A 411 9.22 -13.57 31.80
CA GLY A 411 10.12 -13.78 32.95
C GLY A 411 11.37 -14.65 32.74
N ASP A 412 12.47 -13.99 32.37
CA ASP A 412 13.87 -14.12 32.85
C ASP A 412 14.57 -15.50 33.06
N GLY A 413 15.82 -15.59 32.56
CA GLY A 413 16.88 -16.34 33.22
C GLY A 413 17.74 -17.32 32.39
N GLY A 414 18.94 -16.88 31.99
CA GLY A 414 20.19 -17.59 32.34
C GLY A 414 20.80 -18.66 31.42
N GLU A 415 21.93 -18.25 30.80
CA GLU A 415 23.22 -18.96 30.64
C GLU A 415 23.43 -20.20 29.71
N THR A 416 24.30 -19.94 28.71
CA THR A 416 25.50 -20.72 28.30
C THR A 416 25.35 -22.00 27.45
N THR A 417 25.92 -21.98 26.23
CA THR A 417 27.30 -22.46 25.93
C THR A 417 27.59 -22.44 24.42
N ALA A 418 28.75 -21.87 24.06
CA ALA A 418 29.42 -22.09 22.77
C ALA A 418 30.15 -23.45 22.78
N PRO A 419 30.58 -23.98 21.61
CA PRO A 419 31.88 -23.60 21.02
C PRO A 419 31.78 -23.46 19.47
N GLY A 420 32.68 -22.81 18.71
CA GLY A 420 34.06 -22.40 18.95
C GLY A 420 35.05 -23.11 18.01
N GLY A 421 35.32 -22.53 16.83
CA GLY A 421 36.64 -22.50 16.15
C GLY A 421 37.01 -23.62 15.16
N ALA A 422 37.36 -23.27 13.89
CA ALA A 422 38.68 -22.74 13.50
C ALA A 422 39.18 -23.21 12.10
N SER A 423 39.78 -22.25 11.36
CA SER A 423 40.92 -22.37 10.41
C SER A 423 40.67 -23.03 9.03
N ALA A 424 41.29 -22.66 7.90
CA ALA A 424 42.46 -21.83 7.60
C ALA A 424 42.46 -21.41 6.10
N ASP A 425 42.98 -20.22 5.82
CA ASP A 425 43.69 -19.83 4.57
C ASP A 425 45.05 -20.58 4.50
N PRO A 426 45.78 -20.73 3.35
CA PRO A 426 46.39 -19.57 2.65
C PRO A 426 46.82 -19.71 1.15
N LEU A 427 47.46 -18.62 0.66
CA LEU A 427 48.42 -18.44 -0.48
C LEU A 427 47.82 -17.96 -1.82
N GLY A 428 48.29 -16.92 -2.52
CA GLY A 428 49.47 -16.04 -2.42
C GLY A 428 50.16 -15.86 -3.78
N SER A 429 50.36 -14.61 -4.26
CA SER A 429 51.49 -14.10 -5.11
C SER A 429 51.15 -12.67 -5.58
N GLU A 430 51.79 -11.57 -5.14
CA GLU A 430 53.18 -11.07 -5.27
C GLU A 430 53.52 -10.26 -6.54
N ALA A 431 54.19 -9.13 -6.26
CA ALA A 431 55.09 -8.27 -7.07
C ALA A 431 54.51 -7.16 -7.96
N GLU A 432 55.04 -5.95 -8.05
CA GLU A 432 55.96 -5.06 -7.31
C GLU A 432 55.93 -3.68 -8.05
N PRO A 433 56.38 -2.56 -7.44
CA PRO A 433 56.35 -1.22 -8.03
C PRO A 433 57.71 -0.80 -8.65
N ALA A 434 57.73 0.28 -9.45
CA ALA A 434 58.97 0.95 -9.87
C ALA A 434 58.82 2.49 -9.81
N GLU A 435 59.84 3.11 -9.22
CA GLU A 435 59.96 4.55 -8.96
C GLU A 435 60.69 5.37 -10.05
N ALA A 436 60.55 6.70 -9.91
CA ALA A 436 61.48 7.82 -10.19
C ALA A 436 61.82 8.12 -11.67
N ASP A 437 61.92 9.37 -12.15
CA ASP A 437 62.75 10.48 -11.68
C ASP A 437 62.57 11.73 -12.59
N GLY A 438 62.97 12.90 -12.07
CA GLY A 438 63.38 14.11 -12.82
C GLY A 438 62.29 15.16 -13.05
N GLY A 439 62.36 16.41 -12.59
CA GLY A 439 63.49 17.20 -12.09
C GLY A 439 63.56 18.57 -12.81
N GLU A 440 63.79 19.63 -12.04
CA GLU A 440 64.22 21.01 -12.42
C GLU A 440 63.15 21.99 -12.97
N THR A 441 62.67 22.97 -12.16
CA THR A 441 63.26 24.26 -11.69
C THR A 441 63.26 25.38 -12.74
N THR A 442 62.66 26.53 -12.43
CA THR A 442 63.35 27.76 -11.97
C THR A 442 62.46 29.01 -12.12
N SER A 443 62.49 29.87 -11.08
CA SER A 443 62.47 31.37 -11.05
C SER A 443 61.36 32.14 -11.76
N GLY A 444 60.86 33.28 -11.26
CA GLY A 444 61.23 34.18 -10.16
C GLY A 444 60.14 35.28 -10.10
N ASP A 445 59.81 35.78 -8.92
CA ASP A 445 60.32 37.05 -8.35
C ASP A 445 59.42 38.27 -8.60
N GLY A 446 59.12 38.97 -7.50
CA GLY A 446 58.92 40.43 -7.48
C GLY A 446 57.53 40.90 -7.03
N HIS A 447 57.28 41.12 -5.74
CA HIS A 447 57.55 42.33 -4.92
C HIS A 447 56.44 43.41 -4.91
N GLY A 448 55.91 43.62 -3.69
CA GLY A 448 55.54 44.93 -3.10
C GLY A 448 54.13 45.44 -3.38
N SER A 449 53.49 46.23 -2.53
CA SER A 449 53.66 46.62 -1.12
C SER A 449 52.53 47.62 -0.80
N GLU A 450 52.22 47.77 0.50
CA GLU A 450 51.52 48.92 1.12
C GLU A 450 50.00 49.05 0.90
N ALA A 451 49.18 49.61 1.79
CA ALA A 451 49.16 49.85 3.24
C ALA A 451 47.87 50.67 3.52
N ALA A 452 47.41 50.68 4.79
CA ALA A 452 46.47 51.63 5.41
C ALA A 452 44.98 51.47 5.04
N SER A 453 43.98 51.64 5.91
CA SER A 453 43.89 52.09 7.32
C SER A 453 42.42 51.91 7.75
N GLY A 454 42.15 51.39 8.95
CA GLY A 454 41.51 52.15 10.06
C GLY A 454 40.25 51.40 10.53
N ASP A 455 40.18 50.86 11.76
CA ASP A 455 39.63 51.50 13.00
C ASP A 455 38.19 52.04 12.79
N SER A 456 37.17 51.77 13.60
CA SER A 456 37.10 51.33 15.00
C SER A 456 35.61 51.20 15.40
N ASP A 457 35.36 50.42 16.47
CA ASP A 457 34.27 50.59 17.46
C ASP A 457 32.83 50.31 17.01
N GLY A 458 32.00 49.53 17.71
CA GLY A 458 32.00 49.09 19.11
C GLY A 458 30.53 49.07 19.56
N GLY A 459 30.11 48.07 20.35
CA GLY A 459 28.75 48.08 20.94
C GLY A 459 28.22 46.72 21.37
N GLU A 460 28.71 46.23 22.50
CA GLU A 460 28.06 45.20 23.33
C GLU A 460 26.68 45.64 23.81
N THR A 461 25.72 44.69 23.85
CA THR A 461 24.83 44.49 25.01
C THR A 461 24.36 43.05 25.05
N ALA A 462 24.74 42.33 26.11
CA ALA A 462 24.16 41.07 26.55
C ALA A 462 23.09 41.34 27.62
N VAL A 463 21.94 40.63 27.61
CA VAL A 463 21.23 40.14 28.82
C VAL A 463 20.26 38.99 28.46
N SER A 464 20.40 37.86 29.21
CA SER A 464 19.43 36.83 29.68
C SER A 464 18.45 36.16 28.71
N ASP A 465 18.48 34.83 28.52
CA ASP A 465 17.97 33.76 29.41
C ASP A 465 16.45 33.81 29.63
N ASP A 466 15.72 32.93 28.94
CA ASP A 466 14.49 32.32 29.47
C ASP A 466 14.34 30.90 28.87
N ASP A 467 14.49 29.91 29.76
CA ASP A 467 14.18 28.50 29.60
C ASP A 467 12.66 28.32 29.46
N ALA A 468 12.19 27.74 28.34
CA ALA A 468 10.82 27.24 28.24
C ALA A 468 10.80 25.76 28.65
N THR A 469 10.27 25.49 29.84
CA THR A 469 10.09 24.15 30.40
C THR A 469 8.85 23.43 29.85
N LEU A 470 8.92 22.10 29.84
CA LEU A 470 8.01 21.11 29.26
C LEU A 470 6.61 20.99 29.91
N GLU A 471 6.06 22.07 30.46
CA GLU A 471 4.74 22.07 31.15
C GLU A 471 3.64 22.85 30.38
N ASP A 472 3.96 23.44 29.23
CA ASP A 472 2.98 24.17 28.39
C ASP A 472 2.24 23.28 27.35
N TYR A 473 2.36 21.95 27.45
CA TYR A 473 1.76 20.98 26.51
C TYR A 473 1.01 19.82 27.20
N LEU A 474 0.08 20.13 28.11
CA LEU A 474 -0.93 19.17 28.60
C LEU A 474 -2.35 19.70 28.49
#